data_AF-A0A1F4D047-F1
#
_entry.id   AF-A0A1F4D047-F1
#
_cell.length_a   1.000
_cell.length_b   1.000
_cell.length_c   1.000
_cell.angle_alpha   90.00
_cell.angle_beta   90.00
_cell.angle_gamma   90.00
#
_symmetry.space_group_name_H-M   'P 1'
#
loop_
_entity.id
_entity.type
_entity.pdbx_description
1 polymer ?
#
loop_
_entity_poly.entity_id
_entity_poly.type
_entity_poly.pdbx_seq_one_letter_code
_entity_poly.pdbx_strand_id
1 'polypeptide(L)' 'MSTERRLAELSLEIRNYPTPIARCDEQLAALLEERARLIERLQRPACEPLELWVNDGGPSRR' A
#
# COMPACT_ATOMS: atom_id res chain seq x y z
N MET A 1 -7.60 7.27 18.18
CA MET A 1 -7.50 6.26 17.08
C MET A 1 -6.20 5.47 17.28
N SER A 2 -6.23 4.14 17.35
CA SER A 2 -5.00 3.34 17.46
C SER A 2 -4.21 3.40 16.15
N THR A 3 -2.87 3.48 16.24
CA THR A 3 -1.91 3.42 15.14
C THR A 3 -2.14 2.18 14.25
N GLU A 4 -2.57 1.06 14.83
CA GLU A 4 -2.83 -0.20 14.13
C GLU A 4 -4.07 -0.12 13.23
N ARG A 5 -5.10 0.61 13.68
CA ARG A 5 -6.32 0.82 12.91
C ARG A 5 -6.03 1.67 11.67
N ARG A 6 -5.24 2.73 11.84
CA ARG A 6 -4.78 3.57 10.72
C ARG A 6 -3.95 2.78 9.71
N LEU A 7 -3.08 1.89 10.18
CA LEU A 7 -2.30 1.00 9.32
C LEU A 7 -3.18 0.06 8.48
N ALA A 8 -4.22 -0.51 9.08
CA ALA A 8 -5.17 -1.39 8.38
C ALA A 8 -5.97 -0.62 7.31
N GLU A 9 -6.42 0.59 7.62
CA GLU A 9 -7.14 1.47 6.70
C GLU A 9 -6.26 1.84 5.48
N LEU A 10 -5.02 2.30 5.72
CA LEU A 10 -4.07 2.62 4.64
C LEU A 10 -3.72 1.41 3.78
N SER A 11 -3.57 0.23 4.39
CA SER A 11 -3.25 -0.99 3.64
C SER A 11 -4.40 -1.41 2.73
N LEU A 12 -5.64 -1.21 3.16
CA LEU A 12 -6.83 -1.45 2.34
C LEU A 12 -6.94 -0.44 1.20
N GLU A 13 -6.64 0.84 1.47
CA GLU A 13 -6.63 1.90 0.47
C GLU A 13 -5.61 1.62 -0.63
N ILE A 14 -4.36 1.28 -0.27
CA ILE A 14 -3.30 0.93 -1.22
C ILE A 14 -3.69 -0.29 -2.08
N ARG A 15 -4.34 -1.30 -1.49
CA ARG A 15 -4.78 -2.51 -2.23
C ARG A 15 -5.87 -2.24 -3.25
N ASN A 16 -6.79 -1.33 -2.92
CA ASN A 16 -7.88 -0.93 -3.79
C ASN A 16 -7.49 0.25 -4.69
N TYR A 17 -6.25 0.72 -4.59
CA TYR A 17 -5.77 1.85 -5.35
C TYR A 17 -5.82 1.50 -6.86
N PRO A 18 -6.48 2.32 -7.69
CA PRO A 18 -6.59 2.05 -9.11
C PRO A 18 -5.19 1.91 -9.72
N THR A 19 -5.01 0.99 -10.67
CA THR A 19 -3.71 0.76 -11.33
C THR A 19 -3.06 2.09 -11.69
N PRO A 20 -1.91 2.45 -11.08
CA PRO A 20 -1.27 3.72 -11.38
C PRO A 20 -0.89 3.72 -12.86
N ILE A 21 -1.49 4.65 -13.60
CA ILE A 21 -1.15 4.90 -15.01
C ILE A 21 0.21 5.59 -14.97
N ALA A 22 1.26 4.78 -14.95
CA ALA A 22 2.66 5.19 -14.88
C ALA A 22 3.14 5.74 -13.52
N ARG A 23 4.45 5.66 -13.31
CA ARG A 23 5.24 5.88 -12.08
C ARG A 23 5.14 7.27 -11.42
N CYS A 24 4.22 8.14 -11.84
CA CYS A 24 4.08 9.52 -11.36
C CYS A 24 2.91 9.73 -10.40
N ASP A 25 2.39 8.67 -9.81
CA ASP A 25 1.30 8.80 -8.84
C ASP A 25 1.86 9.21 -7.47
N GLU A 26 1.99 10.53 -7.29
CA GLU A 26 2.42 11.15 -6.02
C GLU A 26 1.51 10.80 -4.84
N GLN A 27 0.22 10.55 -5.11
CA GLN A 27 -0.73 10.13 -4.09
C GLN A 27 -0.42 8.70 -3.61
N LEU A 28 -0.19 7.76 -4.52
CA LEU A 28 0.22 6.41 -4.14
C LEU A 28 1.57 6.42 -3.41
N ALA A 29 2.52 7.24 -3.84
CA ALA A 29 3.80 7.39 -3.16
C ALA A 29 3.61 7.87 -1.71
N ALA A 30 2.79 8.89 -1.49
CA ALA A 30 2.49 9.41 -0.15
C ALA A 30 1.82 8.35 0.75
N LEU A 31 0.87 7.57 0.21
CA LEU A 31 0.21 6.48 0.94
C LEU A 31 1.21 5.40 1.38
N LEU A 32 2.14 5.01 0.49
CA LEU A 32 3.18 4.03 0.78
C LEU A 32 4.14 4.53 1.87
N GLU A 33 4.55 5.80 1.82
CA GLU A 33 5.40 6.41 2.87
C GLU A 33 4.70 6.51 4.22
N GLU A 34 3.41 6.86 4.25
CA GLU A 34 2.65 6.91 5.51
C GLU A 34 2.53 5.51 6.12
N ARG A 35 2.25 4.50 5.29
CA ARG A 35 2.22 3.09 5.71
C ARG A 35 3.57 2.63 6.27
N ALA A 36 4.69 2.96 5.62
CA ALA A 36 6.03 2.63 6.09
C ALA A 36 6.32 3.23 7.48
N ARG A 37 6.02 4.52 7.67
CA ARG A 37 6.20 5.20 8.95
C ARG A 37 5.39 4.56 10.09
N LEU A 38 4.17 4.11 9.80
CA LEU A 38 3.34 3.45 10.82
C LEU A 38 3.83 2.05 11.18
N ILE A 39 4.37 1.31 10.21
CA ILE A 39 4.98 -0.01 10.45
C ILE A 39 6.21 0.14 11.35
N GLU A 40 7.09 1.11 11.06
CA GLU A 40 8.27 1.42 11.89
C GLU A 40 7.87 1.78 13.33
N ARG A 41 6.86 2.64 13.49
CA ARG A 41 6.36 3.05 14.82
C ARG A 41 5.77 1.90 15.62
N LEU A 42 5.22 0.89 14.94
CA LEU A 42 4.67 -0.31 15.56
C LEU A 42 5.71 -1.41 15.77
N GLN A 43 6.96 -1.20 15.34
CA GLN A 43 8.03 -2.21 15.33
C GLN A 43 7.58 -3.54 14.72
N ARG A 44 6.59 -3.50 13.81
CA ARG A 44 6.12 -4.70 13.13
C ARG A 44 7.14 -5.06 12.06
N PRO A 45 7.51 -6.36 11.93
CA PRO A 45 8.29 -6.78 10.78
C PRO A 45 7.55 -6.38 9.50
N ALA A 46 8.31 -5.98 8.48
CA ALA A 46 7.76 -5.75 7.14
C ALA A 46 6.91 -6.97 6.74
N CYS A 47 5.76 -6.74 6.10
CA CYS A 47 4.79 -7.77 5.74
C CYS A 47 5.47 -9.05 5.24
N GLU A 48 5.02 -10.20 5.75
CA GLU A 48 5.43 -11.51 5.25
C GLU A 48 5.22 -11.56 3.72
N PRO A 49 6.15 -12.16 2.95
CA PRO A 49 6.12 -12.21 1.48
C PRO A 49 4.85 -12.81 0.84
N LEU A 50 3.93 -13.34 1.65
CA LEU A 50 2.67 -13.96 1.22
C LEU A 50 1.59 -12.96 0.80
N GLU A 51 1.76 -11.67 1.05
CA GLU A 51 0.88 -10.64 0.47
C GLU A 51 1.45 -10.14 -0.86
N LEU A 52 1.58 -11.08 -1.81
CA LEU A 52 1.99 -10.81 -3.18
C LEU A 52 1.11 -9.69 -3.75
N TRP A 53 1.73 -8.59 -4.15
CA TRP A 53 1.05 -7.55 -4.90
C TRP A 53 0.67 -8.13 -6.27
N VAL A 54 -0.62 -8.42 -6.48
CA VAL A 54 -1.14 -9.10 -7.70
C VAL A 54 -1.50 -8.11 -8.82
N ASN A 55 -1.13 -6.84 -8.69
CA ASN A 55 -1.56 -5.81 -9.62
C ASN A 55 -0.37 -5.04 -10.19
N ASP A 56 0.31 -5.70 -11.12
CA ASP A 56 1.49 -5.24 -11.85
C ASP A 56 1.14 -4.19 -12.93
N GLY A 57 -0.12 -3.74 -13.00
CA GLY A 57 -0.58 -2.78 -14.02
C GLY A 57 -0.58 -3.34 -15.45
N GLY A 58 -0.58 -4.65 -15.63
CA GLY A 58 -0.65 -5.29 -16.95
C GLY A 58 -1.99 -5.02 -17.65
N PRO A 59 -2.01 -4.81 -18.99
CA PRO A 59 -3.24 -4.43 -19.69
C PRO A 59 -4.27 -5.56 -19.60
N SER A 60 -5.45 -5.24 -19.06
CA SER A 60 -6.65 -6.08 -19.17
C SER A 60 -7.01 -6.14 -20.65
N ARG A 61 -6.61 -7.23 -21.33
CA ARG A 61 -7.04 -7.50 -22.70
C ARG A 61 -8.55 -7.77 -22.67
N ARG A 62 -9.32 -6.86 -23.28
CA ARG A 62 -10.57 -7.23 -23.95
C ARG A 62 -10.30 -7.38 -25.44
#